data_AF-A0A7Y4XLI3-F1
#
_entry.id   AF-A0A7Y4XLI3-F1
#
_cell.length_a   1.000
_cell.length_b   1.000
_cell.length_c   1.000
_cell.angle_alpha   90.00
_cell.angle_beta   90.00
_cell.angle_gamma   90.00
#
_symmetry.space_group_name_H-M   'P 1'
#
loop_
_entity.id
_entity.type
_entity.pdbx_description
1 polymer ?
#
loop_
_entity_poly.entity_id
_entity_poly.type
_entity_poly.pdbx_seq_one_letter_code
_entity_poly.pdbx_strand_id
1 'polypeptide(L)' 'MKINKKTIVAVALLSSGLTSCVSVKEYQKAHLNDSEMELATRKIQKFETSFQLYREGASGANGGKNGGGCGCN' A
#
# COMPACT_ATOMS: atom_id res chain seq x y z
N MET A 1 33.53 16.96 8.46
CA MET A 1 32.05 16.84 8.37
C MET A 1 31.49 16.72 9.78
N LYS A 2 30.86 17.77 10.34
CA LYS A 2 30.31 17.72 11.71
C LYS A 2 28.90 17.14 11.67
N ILE A 3 28.74 15.91 12.11
CA ILE A 3 27.46 15.23 12.15
C ILE A 3 26.71 15.70 13.41
N ASN A 4 25.54 16.31 13.23
CA ASN A 4 24.76 16.84 14.34
C ASN A 4 23.96 15.71 15.02
N LYS A 5 23.90 15.71 16.36
CA LYS A 5 23.28 14.63 17.15
C LYS A 5 21.79 14.44 16.78
N LYS A 6 21.10 15.52 16.39
CA LYS A 6 19.72 15.50 15.88
C LYS A 6 19.59 14.75 14.55
N THR A 7 20.58 14.89 13.66
CA THR A 7 20.60 14.22 12.36
C THR A 7 20.82 12.71 12.50
N ILE A 8 21.62 12.28 13.48
CA ILE A 8 21.83 10.85 13.78
C ILE A 8 20.53 10.20 14.26
N VAL A 9 19.81 10.86 15.16
CA VAL A 9 18.52 10.36 15.68
C VAL A 9 17.47 10.26 14.58
N ALA A 10 17.39 11.26 13.70
CA ALA A 10 16.43 11.23 12.59
C ALA A 10 16.70 10.08 11.60
N VAL A 11 17.96 9.80 11.27
CA VAL A 11 18.33 8.70 10.38
C VAL A 11 18.10 7.33 11.03
N ALA A 12 18.35 7.20 12.33
CA ALA A 12 18.06 5.98 13.08
C ALA A 12 16.54 5.67 13.14
N LEU A 13 15.71 6.70 13.30
CA LEU A 13 14.25 6.55 13.31
C LEU A 13 13.73 6.13 11.92
N LEU A 14 14.27 6.71 10.85
CA LEU A 14 13.84 6.42 9.49
C LEU A 14 14.22 5.00 9.03
N SER A 15 15.40 4.52 9.44
CA SER A 15 15.89 3.17 9.09
C SER A 15 15.12 2.04 9.78
N SER A 16 14.50 2.30 10.92
CA SER A 16 13.74 1.28 11.67
C SER A 16 12.48 0.81 10.92
N GLY A 17 11.92 1.63 10.02
CA GLY A 17 10.71 1.32 9.25
C GLY A 17 10.92 0.40 8.03
N LEU A 18 12.16 0.13 7.63
CA LEU A 18 12.49 -0.64 6.42
C LEU A 18 12.60 -2.16 6.69
N THR A 19 12.38 -2.61 7.93
CA THR A 19 12.65 -4.00 8.37
C THR A 19 11.50 -4.98 8.11
N SER A 20 10.37 -4.54 7.54
CA SER A 20 9.16 -5.36 7.37
C SER A 20 9.11 -6.19 6.08
N CYS A 21 10.04 -6.01 5.14
CA CYS A 21 10.04 -6.78 3.89
C CYS A 21 10.55 -8.21 4.11
N VAL A 22 9.72 -9.20 3.78
CA VAL A 22 10.06 -10.64 3.84
C VAL A 22 9.97 -11.26 2.44
N SER A 23 10.86 -12.20 2.13
CA SER A 23 10.78 -12.96 0.87
C SER A 23 9.70 -14.03 0.97
N VAL A 24 8.82 -14.05 -0.04
CA VAL A 24 7.72 -15.02 -0.15
C VAL A 24 8.17 -16.18 -1.03
N LYS A 25 7.86 -17.42 -0.62
CA LYS A 25 8.21 -18.63 -1.37
C LYS A 25 7.47 -18.66 -2.71
N GLU A 26 8.10 -19.20 -3.75
CA GLU A 26 7.60 -19.17 -5.14
C GLU A 26 6.15 -19.63 -5.28
N TYR A 27 5.76 -20.73 -4.62
CA TYR A 27 4.41 -21.27 -4.70
C TYR A 27 3.35 -20.39 -4.02
N GLN A 28 3.73 -19.58 -3.03
CA GLN A 28 2.82 -18.65 -2.35
C GLN A 28 2.56 -17.39 -3.19
N LYS A 29 3.44 -17.09 -4.17
CA LYS A 29 3.26 -15.97 -5.09
C LYS A 29 2.00 -16.11 -5.95
N ALA A 30 1.47 -17.32 -6.12
CA ALA A 30 0.20 -17.55 -6.81
C ALA A 30 -0.98 -16.85 -6.11
N HIS A 31 -0.96 -16.75 -4.78
CA HIS A 31 -2.00 -16.06 -4.00
C HIS A 31 -1.84 -14.53 -4.03
N LEU A 32 -0.61 -14.03 -4.18
CA LEU A 32 -0.34 -12.61 -4.30
C LEU A 32 -0.71 -12.08 -5.70
N ASN A 33 -0.46 -12.89 -6.74
CA ASN A 33 -0.82 -12.58 -8.12
C ASN A 33 -2.26 -12.98 -8.48
N ASP A 34 -3.14 -13.09 -7.49
CA ASP A 34 -4.56 -13.33 -7.74
C ASP A 34 -5.17 -12.10 -8.43
N SER A 35 -6.02 -12.35 -9.43
CA SER A 35 -6.79 -11.33 -10.15
C SER A 35 -7.73 -10.49 -9.28
N GLU A 36 -8.08 -10.97 -8.08
CA GLU A 36 -8.84 -10.20 -7.08
C GLU A 36 -7.94 -9.33 -6.19
N MET A 37 -6.64 -9.62 -6.12
CA MET A 37 -5.63 -8.85 -5.36
C MET A 37 -5.01 -7.72 -6.20
N GLU A 38 -5.42 -7.58 -7.46
CA GLU A 38 -5.02 -6.45 -8.30
C GLU A 38 -5.61 -5.16 -7.71
N LEU A 39 -4.74 -4.21 -7.37
CA LEU A 39 -5.10 -2.91 -6.80
C LEU A 39 -5.70 -1.97 -7.86
N ALA A 40 -6.53 -2.48 -8.76
CA ALA A 40 -7.19 -1.73 -9.82
C ALA A 40 -8.68 -2.09 -9.85
N THR A 41 -9.53 -1.07 -9.83
CA THR A 41 -10.98 -1.28 -9.89
C THR A 41 -11.39 -1.82 -11.25
N ARG A 42 -12.13 -2.95 -11.28
CA ARG A 42 -12.74 -3.43 -12.51
C ARG A 42 -13.79 -2.44 -13.02
N LYS A 43 -13.97 -2.37 -14.35
CA LYS A 43 -14.92 -1.41 -14.96
C LYS A 43 -16.34 -1.51 -14.37
N ILE A 44 -16.78 -2.72 -14.04
CA ILE A 44 -18.11 -3.00 -13.47
C ILE A 44 -18.22 -2.51 -12.01
N GLN A 45 -17.15 -2.63 -11.22
CA GLN A 45 -17.13 -2.26 -9.80
C GLN A 45 -17.08 -0.74 -9.57
N LYS A 46 -16.74 0.06 -10.59
CA LYS A 46 -16.63 1.53 -10.47
C LYS A 46 -17.92 2.19 -9.95
N PHE A 47 -19.08 1.69 -10.35
CA PHE A 47 -20.37 2.21 -9.90
C PHE A 47 -20.60 1.90 -8.42
N GLU A 48 -20.36 0.66 -8.00
CA GLU A 48 -20.51 0.21 -6.61
C GLU A 48 -19.55 0.96 -5.68
N THR A 49 -18.29 1.11 -6.07
CA THR A 49 -17.30 1.88 -5.30
C THR A 49 -17.71 3.36 -5.19
N SER A 50 -18.32 3.93 -6.23
CA SER A 50 -18.80 5.32 -6.19
C SER A 50 -19.97 5.49 -5.23
N PHE A 51 -20.87 4.50 -5.16
CA PHE A 51 -21.93 4.45 -4.16
C PHE A 51 -21.38 4.32 -2.73
N GLN A 52 -20.44 3.39 -2.50
CA GLN A 52 -19.80 3.18 -1.20
C GLN A 52 -19.00 4.40 -0.75
N LEU A 53 -18.28 5.06 -1.67
CA LEU A 53 -17.56 6.30 -1.39
C LEU A 53 -18.53 7.42 -0.98
N TYR A 54 -19.65 7.57 -1.68
CA TYR A 54 -20.64 8.58 -1.34
C TYR A 54 -21.32 8.32 0.01
N ARG A 55 -21.61 7.06 0.34
CA ARG A 55 -22.32 6.67 1.57
C ARG A 55 -21.41 6.61 2.79
N GLU A 56 -20.21 6.06 2.63
CA GLU A 56 -19.32 5.66 3.75
C GLU A 56 -17.98 6.40 3.74
N GLY A 57 -17.70 7.23 2.71
CA GLY A 57 -16.40 7.87 2.57
C GLY A 57 -15.25 6.88 2.33
N ALA A 58 -15.57 5.67 1.86
CA ALA A 58 -14.62 4.58 1.70
C ALA A 58 -13.49 4.96 0.71
N SER A 59 -12.31 5.27 1.24
CA SER A 59 -11.10 5.54 0.47
C SER A 59 -10.26 4.26 0.44
N GLY A 60 -10.57 3.35 -0.49
CA GLY A 60 -9.89 2.06 -0.64
C GLY A 60 -8.54 2.18 -1.38
N ALA A 61 -7.67 1.17 -1.22
CA ALA A 61 -6.36 1.07 -1.88
C ALA A 61 -6.49 0.68 -3.37
N ASN A 62 -7.20 1.47 -4.18
CA ASN A 62 -7.55 1.11 -5.56
C ASN A 62 -6.49 1.52 -6.59
N GLY A 63 -5.22 1.71 -6.17
CA GLY A 63 -4.07 2.03 -7.04
C GLY A 63 -4.19 3.33 -7.87
N GLY A 64 -5.32 4.02 -7.83
CA GLY A 64 -5.61 5.26 -8.55
C GLY A 64 -5.50 6.51 -7.67
N LYS A 65 -5.64 7.70 -8.28
CA LYS A 65 -5.51 9.00 -7.59
C LYS A 65 -6.46 9.19 -6.40
N ASN A 66 -7.60 8.52 -6.43
CA ASN A 66 -8.65 8.63 -5.40
C ASN A 66 -8.53 7.52 -4.33
N GLY A 67 -7.58 6.58 -4.48
CA GLY A 67 -7.39 5.46 -3.57
C GLY A 67 -6.03 5.54 -2.88
N GLY A 68 -5.97 6.22 -1.75
CA GLY A 68 -4.74 6.41 -0.97
C GLY A 68 -4.52 5.23 -0.02
N GLY A 69 -3.85 4.18 -0.50
CA GLY A 69 -3.36 3.09 0.33
C GLY A 69 -1.99 2.63 -0.16
N CYS A 70 -1.14 2.17 0.76
CA CYS A 70 0.07 1.44 0.39
C CYS A 70 -0.39 0.08 -0.13
N GLY A 71 -0.54 -0.05 -1.44
CA GLY A 71 -0.90 -1.30 -2.08
C GLY A 71 0.25 -2.29 -1.93
N CYS A 72 0.22 -3.08 -0.87
CA CYS A 72 1.14 -4.19 -0.67
C CYS A 72 0.61 -5.38 -1.48
N ASN A 73 1.04 -5.51 -2.73
CA ASN A 73 1.10 -6.82 -3.39
C ASN A 73 2.46 -7.46 -3.09
#